data_AF-A0A7C3I440-F1
#
_entry.id   AF-A0A7C3I440-F1
#
_cell.length_a   1.000
_cell.length_b   1.000
_cell.length_c   1.000
_cell.angle_alpha   90.00
_cell.angle_beta   90.00
_cell.angle_gamma   90.00
#
_symmetry.space_group_name_H-M   'P 1'
#
loop_
_entity.id
_entity.type
_entity.pdbx_description
1 polymer ?
#
loop_
_entity_poly.entity_id
_entity_poly.type
_entity_poly.pdbx_seq_one_letter_code
_entity_poly.pdbx_strand_id
1 'polypeptide(L)'
;MEFTLGLGLAALGAGLSMGIAAIGAGLGVGIAGAAGAGVIAEDAKKFGPVLVLQAFPQTQGIYGFVVAVLILMGTGLLGGQPKPISLELGLICLAAGLTTAFGGITAIGQGITAGAGMGSVAKNPDTLGQNCVLAVMAETFAVFSLLIAVLILVGAKIL
;
A
#
# COMPACT_ATOMS: atom_id res chain seq x y z
N MET A 1 32.66 7.76 -4.19
CA MET A 1 31.26 8.20 -4.20
C MET A 1 30.85 8.35 -2.75
N GLU A 2 30.64 9.58 -2.30
CA GLU A 2 30.42 9.86 -0.87
C GLU A 2 28.92 9.85 -0.59
N PHE A 3 28.47 8.97 0.29
CA PHE A 3 27.07 8.90 0.69
C PHE A 3 26.79 10.05 1.67
N THR A 4 25.89 10.96 1.28
CA THR A 4 25.48 12.06 2.16
C THR A 4 24.43 11.59 3.17
N LEU A 5 24.36 12.26 4.33
CA LEU A 5 23.29 12.00 5.29
C LEU A 5 21.90 12.21 4.67
N GLY A 6 21.75 13.20 3.79
CA GLY A 6 20.51 13.44 3.04
C GLY A 6 20.11 12.25 2.17
N LEU A 7 21.06 11.63 1.48
CA LEU A 7 20.81 10.42 0.70
C LEU A 7 20.41 9.24 1.59
N GLY A 8 21.05 9.09 2.76
CA GLY A 8 20.68 8.08 3.75
C GLY A 8 19.25 8.23 4.26
N LEU A 9 18.81 9.46 4.53
CA LEU A 9 17.44 9.75 4.95
C LEU A 9 16.42 9.49 3.83
N ALA A 10 16.78 9.80 2.58
CA ALA A 10 15.93 9.47 1.45
C ALA A 10 15.76 7.96 1.26
N ALA A 11 16.85 7.20 1.38
CA ALA A 11 16.79 5.74 1.35
C ALA A 11 15.95 5.17 2.50
N LEU A 12 16.07 5.75 3.70
CA LEU A 12 15.21 5.40 4.84
C LEU A 12 13.73 5.68 4.53
N GLY A 13 13.41 6.83 3.94
CA GLY A 13 12.06 7.17 3.48
C GLY A 13 11.47 6.14 2.53
N ALA A 14 12.24 5.73 1.52
CA ALA A 14 11.83 4.68 0.59
C ALA A 14 11.60 3.34 1.30
N GLY A 15 12.53 2.93 2.17
CA GLY A 15 12.43 1.69 2.94
C GLY A 15 11.21 1.67 3.86
N LEU A 16 10.93 2.75 4.58
CA LEU A 16 9.77 2.86 5.47
C LEU A 16 8.45 2.88 4.71
N SER A 17 8.40 3.58 3.56
CA SER A 17 7.22 3.60 2.67
C SER A 17 6.78 2.18 2.31
N MET A 18 7.69 1.38 1.75
CA MET A 18 7.38 -0.01 1.39
C MET A 18 7.18 -0.88 2.63
N GLY A 19 8.08 -0.81 3.60
CA GLY A 19 8.10 -1.72 4.75
C GLY A 19 6.82 -1.66 5.59
N ILE A 20 6.36 -0.45 5.93
CA ILE A 20 5.15 -0.30 6.76
C ILE A 20 3.89 -0.56 5.94
N ALA A 21 3.82 -0.09 4.68
CA ALA A 21 2.67 -0.36 3.81
C ALA A 21 2.51 -1.88 3.54
N ALA A 22 3.62 -2.62 3.40
CA ALA A 22 3.61 -4.08 3.27
C ALA A 22 2.99 -4.77 4.49
N ILE A 23 3.25 -4.27 5.70
CA ILE A 23 2.66 -4.82 6.93
C ILE A 23 1.15 -4.66 6.91
N GLY A 24 0.67 -3.45 6.60
CA GLY A 24 -0.78 -3.19 6.50
C GLY A 24 -1.45 -4.09 5.46
N ALA A 25 -0.90 -4.11 4.25
CA ALA A 25 -1.42 -4.92 3.15
C ALA A 25 -1.39 -6.42 3.47
N GLY A 26 -0.26 -6.93 3.97
CA GLY A 26 -0.10 -8.33 4.33
C GLY A 26 -1.07 -8.79 5.41
N LEU A 27 -1.30 -7.98 6.44
CA LEU A 27 -2.31 -8.26 7.47
C LEU A 27 -3.72 -8.25 6.90
N GLY A 28 -4.07 -7.25 6.07
CA GLY A 28 -5.38 -7.18 5.41
C GLY A 28 -5.65 -8.39 4.51
N VAL A 29 -4.66 -8.79 3.72
CA VAL A 29 -4.69 -10.01 2.88
C VAL A 29 -4.85 -11.26 3.75
N GLY A 30 -4.16 -11.35 4.89
CA GLY A 30 -4.30 -12.47 5.82
C GLY A 30 -5.72 -12.58 6.40
N ILE A 31 -6.31 -11.45 6.81
CA ILE A 31 -7.67 -11.40 7.37
C ILE A 31 -8.71 -11.84 6.34
N ALA A 32 -8.68 -11.26 5.14
CA ALA A 32 -9.59 -11.64 4.07
C ALA A 32 -9.36 -13.10 3.64
N GLY A 33 -8.10 -13.56 3.63
CA GLY A 33 -7.74 -14.89 3.16
C GLY A 33 -8.23 -15.99 4.10
N ALA A 34 -8.16 -15.74 5.41
CA ALA A 34 -8.71 -16.64 6.42
C ALA A 34 -10.23 -16.82 6.26
N ALA A 35 -10.97 -15.72 6.03
CA ALA A 35 -12.40 -15.79 5.76
C ALA A 35 -12.68 -16.54 4.43
N GLY A 36 -11.91 -16.25 3.39
CA GLY A 36 -12.04 -16.88 2.08
C GLY A 36 -11.81 -18.39 2.11
N ALA A 37 -10.81 -18.85 2.86
CA ALA A 37 -10.55 -20.28 3.07
C ALA A 37 -11.76 -20.99 3.71
N GLY A 38 -12.42 -20.35 4.67
CA GLY A 38 -13.65 -20.89 5.27
C GLY A 38 -14.79 -21.01 4.25
N VAL A 39 -14.99 -20.00 3.39
CA VAL A 39 -16.02 -20.05 2.34
C VAL A 39 -15.73 -21.14 1.31
N ILE A 40 -14.47 -21.30 0.90
CA ILE A 40 -14.05 -22.32 -0.07
C ILE A 40 -14.19 -23.73 0.49
N ALA A 41 -13.94 -23.92 1.79
CA ALA A 41 -14.11 -25.21 2.47
C ALA A 41 -15.57 -25.69 2.43
N GLU A 42 -16.53 -24.77 2.54
CA GLU A 42 -17.97 -25.07 2.42
C GLU A 42 -18.40 -25.25 0.95
N ASP A 43 -17.92 -24.40 0.04
CA ASP A 43 -18.25 -24.48 -1.39
C ASP A 43 -17.14 -23.91 -2.28
N ALA A 44 -16.35 -24.81 -2.88
CA ALA A 44 -15.25 -24.44 -3.77
C ALA A 44 -15.68 -23.66 -5.02
N LYS A 45 -16.95 -23.73 -5.44
CA LYS A 45 -17.45 -22.97 -6.60
C LYS A 45 -17.47 -21.46 -6.33
N LYS A 46 -17.40 -21.04 -5.06
CA LYS A 46 -17.37 -19.63 -4.65
C LYS A 46 -15.98 -19.00 -4.68
N PHE A 47 -14.97 -19.72 -5.19
CA PHE A 47 -13.60 -19.21 -5.32
C PHE A 47 -13.53 -17.88 -6.09
N GLY A 48 -14.27 -17.72 -7.19
CA GLY A 48 -14.23 -16.49 -7.99
C GLY A 48 -14.61 -15.23 -7.19
N PRO A 49 -15.81 -15.18 -6.58
CA PRO A 49 -16.20 -14.07 -5.71
C PRO A 49 -15.26 -13.84 -4.50
N VAL A 50 -14.75 -14.91 -3.89
CA VAL A 50 -13.77 -14.83 -2.80
C VAL A 50 -12.46 -14.19 -3.28
N LEU A 51 -11.96 -14.58 -4.45
CA LEU A 51 -10.73 -14.04 -5.03
C LEU A 51 -10.84 -12.52 -5.26
N VAL A 52 -11.99 -12.04 -5.72
CA VAL A 52 -12.23 -10.61 -5.92
C VAL A 52 -12.10 -9.84 -4.60
N LEU A 53 -12.79 -10.29 -3.55
CA LEU A 53 -12.73 -9.65 -2.24
C LEU A 53 -11.32 -9.74 -1.61
N GLN A 54 -10.63 -10.86 -1.83
CA GLN A 54 -9.28 -11.11 -1.32
C GLN A 54 -8.22 -10.18 -1.93
N ALA A 55 -8.43 -9.74 -3.18
CA ALA A 55 -7.46 -8.92 -3.89
C ALA A 55 -7.38 -7.48 -3.35
N PHE A 56 -8.46 -6.97 -2.76
CA PHE A 56 -8.59 -5.56 -2.35
C PHE A 56 -7.48 -5.07 -1.40
N PRO A 57 -7.11 -5.76 -0.30
CA PRO A 57 -6.17 -5.21 0.67
C PRO A 57 -4.71 -5.08 0.17
N GLN A 58 -4.42 -5.46 -1.08
CA GLN A 58 -3.07 -5.42 -1.64
C GLN A 58 -2.69 -4.03 -2.17
N THR A 59 -3.66 -3.21 -2.56
CA THR A 59 -3.45 -1.93 -3.28
C THR A 59 -2.61 -0.94 -2.47
N GLN A 60 -2.79 -0.89 -1.16
CA GLN A 60 -2.00 -0.06 -0.25
C GLN A 60 -0.50 -0.40 -0.27
N GLY A 61 -0.17 -1.69 -0.37
CA GLY A 61 1.21 -2.13 -0.51
C GLY A 61 1.83 -1.65 -1.81
N ILE A 62 1.04 -1.62 -2.90
CA ILE A 62 1.46 -1.09 -4.21
C ILE A 62 1.75 0.41 -4.11
N TYR A 63 0.95 1.18 -3.36
CA TYR A 63 1.22 2.61 -3.18
C TYR A 63 2.52 2.88 -2.43
N GLY A 64 2.77 2.14 -1.35
CA GLY A 64 4.03 2.19 -0.62
C GLY A 64 5.23 1.82 -1.51
N PHE A 65 5.07 0.79 -2.35
CA PHE A 65 6.06 0.37 -3.34
C PHE A 65 6.35 1.47 -4.36
N VAL A 66 5.32 2.06 -4.95
CA VAL A 66 5.46 3.11 -5.96
C VAL A 66 6.23 4.31 -5.40
N VAL A 67 5.88 4.80 -4.21
CA VAL A 67 6.61 5.92 -3.60
C VAL A 67 8.06 5.56 -3.27
N ALA A 68 8.31 4.33 -2.79
CA ALA A 68 9.67 3.88 -2.55
C ALA A 68 10.50 3.91 -3.85
N VAL A 69 9.96 3.36 -4.94
CA VAL A 69 10.63 3.38 -6.25
C VAL A 69 10.85 4.80 -6.75
N LEU A 70 9.86 5.69 -6.61
CA LEU A 70 9.98 7.10 -7.01
C LEU A 70 11.11 7.82 -6.26
N ILE A 71 11.24 7.60 -4.94
CA ILE A 71 12.35 8.16 -4.15
C ILE A 71 13.70 7.61 -4.63
N LEU A 72 13.80 6.29 -4.79
CA LEU A 72 15.04 5.63 -5.22
C LEU A 72 15.47 6.07 -6.63
N MET A 73 14.51 6.29 -7.53
CA MET A 73 14.74 6.77 -8.88
C MET A 73 15.18 8.24 -8.89
N GLY A 74 14.46 9.12 -8.17
CA GLY A 74 14.75 10.55 -8.15
C GLY A 74 16.11 10.88 -7.54
N THR A 75 16.52 10.13 -6.50
CA THR A 75 17.84 10.23 -5.87
C THR A 75 18.98 9.58 -6.68
N GLY A 76 18.66 8.82 -7.73
CA GLY A 76 19.64 8.10 -8.55
C GLY A 76 20.18 6.81 -7.92
N LEU A 77 19.69 6.43 -6.73
CA LEU A 77 20.14 5.24 -6.01
C LEU A 77 19.78 3.95 -6.75
N LEU A 78 18.61 3.90 -7.41
CA LEU A 78 18.17 2.75 -8.21
C LEU A 78 19.09 2.49 -9.41
N GLY A 79 19.62 3.56 -10.02
CA GLY A 79 20.47 3.48 -11.22
C GLY A 79 21.97 3.33 -10.91
N GLY A 80 22.36 3.19 -9.63
CA GLY A 80 23.76 3.14 -9.22
C GLY A 80 24.53 4.45 -9.42
N GLN A 81 23.82 5.56 -9.66
CA GLN A 81 24.37 6.91 -9.82
C GLN A 81 23.74 7.86 -8.79
N PRO A 82 23.97 7.65 -7.48
CA PRO A 82 23.38 8.47 -6.44
C PRO A 82 23.84 9.92 -6.57
N LYS A 83 22.87 10.83 -6.58
CA LYS A 83 23.09 12.27 -6.58
C LYS A 83 23.45 12.72 -5.16
N PRO A 84 24.27 13.77 -4.99
CA PRO A 84 24.45 14.40 -3.68
C PRO A 84 23.15 15.08 -3.26
N ILE A 85 22.48 14.51 -2.25
CA ILE A 85 21.22 15.00 -1.69
C ILE A 85 21.52 15.82 -0.43
N SER A 86 20.96 17.03 -0.34
CA SER A 86 21.08 17.87 0.85
C SER A 86 20.29 17.29 2.03
N LEU A 87 20.59 17.72 3.25
CA LEU A 87 19.89 17.25 4.44
C LEU A 87 18.38 17.55 4.37
N GLU A 88 18.01 18.75 3.92
CA GLU A 88 16.60 19.14 3.81
C GLU A 88 15.86 18.25 2.81
N LEU A 89 16.48 17.96 1.66
CA LEU A 89 15.90 17.13 0.63
C LEU A 89 15.74 15.66 1.08
N GLY A 90 16.68 15.17 1.89
CA GLY A 90 16.58 13.86 2.52
C GLY A 90 15.42 13.76 3.52
N LEU A 91 15.22 14.78 4.35
CA LEU A 91 14.08 14.85 5.27
C LEU A 91 12.74 14.93 4.52
N ILE A 92 12.69 15.64 3.40
CA ILE A 92 11.50 15.72 2.54
C ILE A 92 11.15 14.34 1.95
N CYS A 93 12.14 13.58 1.46
CA CYS A 93 11.93 12.20 1.02
C CYS A 93 11.41 11.30 2.13
N LEU A 94 11.97 11.44 3.33
CA LEU A 94 11.52 10.70 4.50
C LEU A 94 10.07 11.01 4.84
N ALA A 95 9.68 12.29 4.82
CA ALA A 95 8.30 12.71 5.04
C ALA A 95 7.34 12.17 3.96
N ALA A 96 7.75 12.17 2.69
CA ALA A 96 6.97 11.57 1.60
C ALA A 96 6.76 10.07 1.84
N GLY A 97 7.83 9.35 2.20
CA GLY A 97 7.75 7.91 2.47
C GLY A 97 6.93 7.55 3.70
N LEU A 98 7.02 8.35 4.78
CA LEU A 98 6.18 8.18 5.97
C LEU A 98 4.69 8.40 5.69
N THR A 99 4.36 9.31 4.77
CA THR A 99 2.96 9.58 4.39
C THR A 99 2.29 8.34 3.81
N THR A 100 2.95 7.64 2.88
CA THR A 100 2.44 6.37 2.32
C THR A 100 2.60 5.19 3.26
N ALA A 101 3.65 5.16 4.09
CA ALA A 101 3.82 4.13 5.11
C ALA A 101 2.58 4.01 6.01
N PHE A 102 2.15 5.12 6.63
CA PHE A 102 0.99 5.13 7.50
C PHE A 102 -0.32 4.98 6.72
N GLY A 103 -0.41 5.58 5.53
CA GLY A 103 -1.55 5.36 4.63
C GLY A 103 -1.76 3.88 4.31
N GLY A 104 -0.68 3.10 4.21
CA GLY A 104 -0.75 1.68 3.91
C GLY A 104 -1.36 0.81 5.01
N ILE A 105 -1.40 1.29 6.26
CA ILE A 105 -2.01 0.57 7.41
C ILE A 105 -3.53 0.44 7.22
N THR A 106 -4.15 1.33 6.46
CA THR A 106 -5.61 1.31 6.17
C THR A 106 -6.08 0.01 5.52
N ALA A 107 -5.18 -0.74 4.86
CA ALA A 107 -5.47 -2.05 4.28
C ALA A 107 -5.98 -3.08 5.30
N ILE A 108 -5.64 -2.93 6.58
CA ILE A 108 -6.15 -3.81 7.65
C ILE A 108 -7.68 -3.70 7.73
N GLY A 109 -8.20 -2.47 7.73
CA GLY A 109 -9.64 -2.21 7.72
C GLY A 109 -10.31 -2.78 6.47
N GLN A 110 -9.67 -2.61 5.31
CA GLN A 110 -10.14 -3.16 4.04
C GLN A 110 -10.21 -4.69 4.06
N GLY A 111 -9.22 -5.36 4.66
CA GLY A 111 -9.22 -6.80 4.86
C GLY A 111 -10.34 -7.29 5.76
N ILE A 112 -10.63 -6.57 6.85
CA ILE A 112 -11.76 -6.87 7.75
C ILE A 112 -13.09 -6.76 6.99
N THR A 113 -13.30 -5.65 6.27
CA THR A 113 -14.52 -5.44 5.49
C THR A 113 -14.67 -6.46 4.38
N ALA A 114 -13.60 -6.76 3.64
CA ALA A 114 -13.61 -7.76 2.58
C ALA A 114 -13.88 -9.17 3.12
N GLY A 115 -13.26 -9.56 4.24
CA GLY A 115 -13.50 -10.84 4.89
C GLY A 115 -14.95 -10.99 5.39
N ALA A 116 -15.53 -9.94 5.99
CA ALA A 116 -16.94 -9.92 6.34
C ALA A 116 -17.84 -10.04 5.11
N GLY A 117 -17.47 -9.38 4.01
CA GLY A 117 -18.16 -9.46 2.73
C GLY A 117 -18.16 -10.86 2.12
N MET A 118 -17.08 -11.64 2.31
CA MET A 118 -17.05 -13.04 1.89
C MET A 118 -18.08 -13.89 2.63
N GLY A 119 -18.31 -13.62 3.92
CA GLY A 119 -19.37 -14.26 4.69
C GLY A 119 -20.79 -13.93 4.16
N SER A 120 -20.99 -12.73 3.64
CA SER A 120 -22.24 -12.33 2.96
C SER A 120 -22.41 -13.06 1.63
N VAL A 121 -21.37 -13.04 0.78
CA VAL A 121 -21.31 -13.73 -0.51
C VAL A 121 -21.47 -15.25 -0.37
N ALA A 122 -21.00 -15.83 0.74
CA ALA A 122 -21.16 -17.24 1.04
C ALA A 122 -22.65 -17.64 1.15
N LYS A 123 -23.51 -16.74 1.63
CA LYS A 123 -24.96 -16.96 1.77
C LYS A 123 -25.73 -16.52 0.54
N ASN A 124 -25.36 -15.37 -0.03
CA ASN A 124 -26.00 -14.83 -1.22
C ASN A 124 -24.93 -14.24 -2.18
N PRO A 125 -24.58 -14.96 -3.25
CA PRO A 125 -23.57 -14.51 -4.23
C PRO A 125 -23.89 -13.16 -4.89
N ASP A 126 -25.17 -12.79 -5.00
CA ASP A 126 -25.60 -11.55 -5.65
C ASP A 126 -25.17 -10.29 -4.87
N THR A 127 -24.78 -10.45 -3.61
CA THR A 127 -24.29 -9.34 -2.77
C THR A 127 -22.84 -8.94 -3.09
N LEU A 128 -22.13 -9.63 -3.99
CA LEU A 128 -20.71 -9.37 -4.28
C LEU A 128 -20.45 -7.90 -4.59
N GLY A 129 -21.26 -7.28 -5.47
CA GLY A 129 -21.08 -5.89 -5.86
C GLY A 129 -21.18 -4.91 -4.68
N GLN A 130 -22.16 -5.12 -3.80
CA GLN A 130 -22.36 -4.29 -2.60
C GLN A 130 -21.16 -4.42 -1.64
N ASN A 131 -20.67 -5.63 -1.45
CA ASN A 131 -19.50 -5.88 -0.59
C ASN A 131 -18.21 -5.29 -1.18
N CYS A 132 -18.05 -5.28 -2.51
CA CYS A 132 -16.94 -4.60 -3.18
C CYS A 132 -16.97 -3.09 -2.92
N VAL A 133 -18.16 -2.47 -3.00
CA VAL A 133 -18.32 -1.03 -2.69
C VAL A 133 -17.93 -0.74 -1.25
N LEU A 134 -18.35 -1.57 -0.29
CA LEU A 134 -17.97 -1.40 1.11
C LEU A 134 -16.45 -1.51 1.32
N ALA A 135 -15.82 -2.50 0.69
CA ALA A 135 -14.38 -2.73 0.81
C ALA A 135 -13.56 -1.55 0.24
N VAL A 136 -13.96 -0.98 -0.90
CA VAL A 136 -13.19 0.10 -1.55
C VAL A 136 -13.29 1.44 -0.83
N MET A 137 -14.20 1.63 0.14
CA MET A 137 -14.29 2.91 0.87
C MET A 137 -13.01 3.22 1.65
N ALA A 138 -12.32 2.19 2.17
CA ALA A 138 -11.04 2.34 2.86
C ALA A 138 -9.90 2.83 1.92
N GLU A 139 -10.05 2.60 0.61
CA GLU A 139 -9.07 2.95 -0.42
C GLU A 139 -8.81 4.46 -0.51
N THR A 140 -9.86 5.27 -0.30
CA THR A 140 -9.83 6.73 -0.49
C THR A 140 -8.71 7.39 0.32
N PHE A 141 -8.53 6.98 1.57
CA PHE A 141 -7.49 7.52 2.45
C PHE A 141 -6.08 7.11 2.01
N ALA A 142 -5.92 5.89 1.51
CA ALA A 142 -4.64 5.43 1.00
C ALA A 142 -4.22 6.18 -0.28
N VAL A 143 -5.19 6.44 -1.17
CA VAL A 143 -4.96 7.24 -2.39
C VAL A 143 -4.60 8.68 -2.03
N PHE A 144 -5.23 9.28 -1.01
CA PHE A 144 -4.84 10.61 -0.54
C PHE A 144 -3.42 10.64 0.03
N SER A 145 -3.02 9.62 0.80
CA SER A 145 -1.63 9.48 1.26
C SER A 145 -0.64 9.39 0.09
N LEU A 146 -0.96 8.58 -0.93
CA LEU A 146 -0.14 8.49 -2.14
C LEU A 146 -0.03 9.84 -2.85
N LEU A 147 -1.16 10.52 -3.05
CA LEU A 147 -1.20 11.82 -3.73
C LEU A 147 -0.30 12.83 -3.01
N ILE A 148 -0.40 12.95 -1.69
CA ILE A 148 0.44 13.87 -0.92
C ILE A 148 1.92 13.51 -1.04
N ALA A 149 2.29 12.22 -0.93
CA ALA A 149 3.67 11.79 -1.08
C ALA A 149 4.23 12.14 -2.48
N VAL A 150 3.46 11.91 -3.54
CA VAL A 150 3.84 12.28 -4.91
C VAL A 150 4.00 13.80 -5.06
N LEU A 151 3.06 14.58 -4.55
CA LEU A 151 3.12 16.05 -4.60
C LEU A 151 4.33 16.60 -3.84
N ILE A 152 4.70 16.00 -2.71
CA ILE A 152 5.91 16.35 -1.97
C ILE A 152 7.16 16.13 -2.85
N LEU A 153 7.27 14.96 -3.50
CA LEU A 153 8.43 14.63 -4.32
C LEU A 153 8.54 15.51 -5.58
N VAL A 154 7.42 15.81 -6.24
CA VAL A 154 7.36 16.73 -7.38
C VAL A 154 7.70 18.15 -6.96
N GLY A 155 7.11 18.65 -5.86
CA GLY A 155 7.38 19.99 -5.34
C GLY A 155 8.83 20.19 -4.92
N ALA A 156 9.48 19.13 -4.44
CA ALA A 156 10.89 19.11 -4.08
C ALA A 156 11.85 18.93 -5.26
N LYS A 157 11.33 18.77 -6.50
CA LYS A 157 12.11 18.55 -7.73
C LYS A 157 13.04 17.33 -7.65
N ILE A 158 12.58 16.29 -6.96
CA ILE A 158 13.26 14.99 -6.94
C ILE A 158 12.86 14.15 -8.15
N LEU A 159 11.59 14.28 -8.54
CA LEU A 159 11.01 13.70 -9.74
C LEU A 159 11.11 14.66 -10.92
#